data_AF-A0A7K8EU13-F1
#
_entry.id   AF-A0A7K8EU13-F1
#
_cell.length_a   1.000
_cell.length_b   1.000
_cell.length_c   1.000
_cell.angle_alpha   90.00
_cell.angle_beta   90.00
_cell.angle_gamma   90.00
#
_symmetry.space_group_name_H-M   'P 1'
#
loop_
_entity.id
_entity.type
_entity.pdbx_description
1 polymer ?
#
loop_
_entity_poly.entity_id
_entity_poly.type
_entity_poly.pdbx_seq_one_letter_code
_entity_poly.pdbx_strand_id
1 'polypeptide(L)'
;PARKRQRLTHLSPEEKALRRKLKNRVAAQSARDRKKARMTELEQQVVELEEENQKLLRENQLLRERTCNLARENQELRCRLGLDALKTEEEGDEFQVVKESQVDEIRLVTGSAESAALRLRVPLQQVQAQQSPFLIASTWILMAVILQTLSLISCLAFWTVWTQRCFSDMLIQSQRAWKSWRKTSLEKQIPYQPPCLPLWGPHQLSWKPLMNS
;
A
#
# COMPACT_ATOMS: atom_id res chain seq x y z
N PRO A 1 -12.92 -24.23 -41.78
CA PRO A 1 -12.29 -25.29 -42.61
C PRO A 1 -10.78 -25.05 -42.81
N ALA A 2 -9.92 -25.93 -42.28
CA ALA A 2 -8.48 -25.84 -42.46
C ALA A 2 -8.10 -26.06 -43.95
N ARG A 3 -7.33 -25.15 -44.55
CA ARG A 3 -6.84 -25.29 -45.94
C ARG A 3 -5.94 -26.54 -46.03
N LYS A 4 -6.43 -27.60 -46.67
CA LYS A 4 -5.60 -28.75 -47.07
C LYS A 4 -4.57 -28.25 -48.08
N ARG A 5 -3.28 -28.38 -47.75
CA ARG A 5 -2.19 -27.97 -48.65
C ARG A 5 -2.15 -28.93 -49.83
N GLN A 6 -2.18 -28.41 -51.06
CA GLN A 6 -1.97 -29.21 -52.27
C GLN A 6 -0.62 -29.93 -52.18
N ARG A 7 -0.63 -31.23 -52.50
CA ARG A 7 0.56 -32.07 -52.47
C ARG A 7 1.39 -31.75 -53.71
N LEU A 8 2.65 -31.35 -53.51
CA LEU A 8 3.55 -31.04 -54.64
C LEU A 8 4.00 -32.34 -55.32
N THR A 9 3.20 -32.85 -56.25
CA THR A 9 3.49 -34.07 -57.03
C THR A 9 4.49 -33.84 -58.15
N HIS A 10 4.64 -32.59 -58.61
CA HIS A 10 5.46 -32.23 -59.78
C HIS A 10 6.95 -31.98 -59.50
N LEU A 11 7.39 -31.95 -58.24
CA LEU A 11 8.80 -31.74 -57.89
C LEU A 11 9.49 -33.05 -57.56
N SER A 12 10.71 -33.21 -58.08
CA SER A 12 11.62 -34.30 -57.72
C SER A 12 11.87 -34.31 -56.20
N PRO A 13 12.10 -35.50 -55.59
CA PRO A 13 12.49 -35.61 -54.19
C PRO A 13 13.72 -34.75 -53.84
N GLU A 14 14.68 -34.61 -54.75
CA GLU A 14 15.90 -33.81 -54.54
C GLU A 14 15.59 -32.31 -54.48
N GLU A 15 14.76 -31.82 -55.40
CA GLU A 15 14.32 -30.41 -55.43
C GLU A 15 13.52 -30.06 -54.17
N LYS A 16 12.67 -30.97 -53.69
CA LYS A 16 11.95 -30.83 -52.41
C LYS A 16 12.92 -30.73 -51.24
N ALA A 17 13.96 -31.56 -51.21
CA ALA A 17 14.97 -31.55 -50.16
C ALA A 17 15.77 -30.23 -50.17
N LEU A 18 16.19 -29.76 -51.36
CA LEU A 18 16.88 -28.48 -51.51
C LEU A 18 16.00 -27.31 -51.05
N ARG A 19 14.73 -27.29 -51.45
CA ARG A 19 13.77 -26.28 -51.00
C ARG A 19 13.58 -26.30 -49.48
N ARG A 20 13.54 -27.48 -48.86
CA ARG A 20 13.45 -27.62 -47.40
C ARG A 20 14.69 -27.07 -46.71
N LYS A 21 15.89 -27.39 -47.22
CA LYS A 21 17.17 -26.87 -46.70
C LYS A 21 17.21 -25.34 -46.79
N LEU A 22 16.84 -24.77 -47.93
CA LEU A 22 16.83 -23.32 -48.12
C LEU A 22 15.84 -22.62 -47.16
N LYS A 23 14.61 -23.13 -47.05
CA LYS A 23 13.61 -22.58 -46.11
C LYS A 23 14.06 -22.68 -44.65
N ASN A 24 14.65 -23.81 -44.26
CA ASN A 24 15.17 -23.97 -42.90
C ASN A 24 16.31 -22.99 -42.63
N ARG A 25 17.23 -22.82 -43.59
CA ARG A 25 18.31 -21.83 -43.49
C ARG A 25 17.77 -20.41 -43.32
N VAL A 26 16.81 -20.00 -44.13
CA VAL A 26 16.17 -18.67 -44.02
C VAL A 26 15.45 -18.54 -42.68
N ALA A 27 14.69 -19.56 -42.25
CA ALA A 27 13.98 -19.52 -40.97
C ALA A 27 14.94 -19.41 -39.78
N ALA A 28 16.06 -20.12 -39.81
CA ALA A 28 17.11 -20.04 -38.79
C ALA A 28 17.75 -18.65 -38.77
N GLN A 29 18.02 -18.07 -39.95
CA GLN A 29 18.55 -16.71 -40.05
C GLN A 29 17.56 -15.69 -39.48
N SER A 30 16.31 -15.71 -39.93
CA SER A 30 15.27 -14.79 -39.41
C SER A 30 15.03 -14.98 -37.90
N ALA A 31 15.19 -16.19 -37.36
CA ALA A 31 15.11 -16.40 -35.91
C ALA A 31 16.28 -15.75 -35.17
N ARG A 32 17.50 -15.84 -35.70
CA ARG A 32 18.68 -15.16 -35.17
C ARG A 32 18.53 -13.64 -35.25
N ASP A 33 18.07 -13.13 -36.38
CA ASP A 33 17.88 -11.69 -36.57
C ASP A 33 16.83 -11.14 -35.60
N ARG A 34 15.70 -11.85 -35.40
CA ARG A 34 14.71 -11.48 -34.38
C ARG A 34 15.29 -11.49 -32.97
N LYS A 35 16.13 -12.49 -32.63
CA LYS A 35 16.80 -12.53 -31.31
C LYS A 35 17.76 -11.35 -31.15
N LYS A 36 18.54 -11.03 -32.19
CA LYS A 36 19.48 -9.90 -32.17
C LYS A 36 18.72 -8.58 -32.01
N ALA A 37 17.63 -8.37 -32.76
CA ALA A 37 16.80 -7.18 -32.64
C ALA A 37 16.21 -7.01 -31.23
N ARG A 38 15.69 -8.09 -30.63
CA ARG A 38 15.19 -8.04 -29.23
C ARG A 38 16.30 -7.79 -28.22
N MET A 39 17.49 -8.34 -28.44
CA MET A 39 18.65 -8.09 -27.57
C MET A 39 19.05 -6.62 -27.62
N THR A 40 19.17 -6.05 -28.83
CA THR A 40 19.52 -4.64 -28.99
C THR A 40 18.44 -3.69 -28.46
N GLU A 41 17.16 -4.05 -28.59
CA GLU A 41 16.05 -3.28 -28.01
C GLU A 41 16.10 -3.26 -26.49
N LEU A 42 16.37 -4.41 -25.86
CA LEU A 42 16.52 -4.49 -24.40
C LEU A 42 17.76 -3.74 -23.92
N GLU A 43 18.89 -3.85 -24.61
CA GLU A 43 20.11 -3.09 -24.31
C GLU A 43 19.84 -1.58 -24.36
N GLN A 44 19.09 -1.13 -25.37
CA GLN A 44 18.70 0.27 -25.50
C GLN A 44 17.77 0.72 -24.37
N GLN A 45 16.76 -0.08 -24.01
CA GLN A 45 15.87 0.22 -22.87
C GLN A 45 16.63 0.34 -21.55
N VAL A 46 17.65 -0.49 -21.33
CA VAL A 46 18.49 -0.39 -20.12
C VAL A 46 19.22 0.95 -20.09
N VAL A 47 19.84 1.37 -21.19
CA VAL A 47 20.53 2.65 -21.28
C VAL A 47 19.57 3.82 -21.04
N GLU A 48 18.40 3.81 -21.69
CA GLU A 48 17.38 4.85 -21.50
C GLU A 48 16.92 4.94 -20.04
N LEU A 49 16.65 3.81 -19.38
CA LEU A 49 16.27 3.77 -17.96
C LEU A 49 17.41 4.24 -17.04
N GLU A 50 18.66 3.92 -17.35
CA GLU A 50 19.82 4.40 -16.60
C GLU A 50 19.97 5.92 -16.70
N GLU A 51 19.80 6.49 -17.90
CA GLU A 51 19.81 7.94 -18.12
C GLU A 51 18.67 8.65 -17.39
N GLU A 52 17.46 8.10 -17.44
CA GLU A 52 16.29 8.63 -16.72
C GLU A 52 16.50 8.57 -15.21
N ASN A 53 17.03 7.46 -14.68
CA ASN A 53 17.33 7.31 -13.27
C ASN A 53 18.36 8.37 -12.81
N GLN A 54 19.45 8.55 -13.56
CA GLN A 54 20.43 9.59 -13.26
C GLN A 54 19.83 10.99 -13.29
N LYS A 55 18.90 11.27 -14.21
CA LYS A 55 18.18 12.54 -14.26
C LYS A 55 17.32 12.74 -13.02
N LEU A 56 16.52 11.74 -12.65
CA LEU A 56 15.67 11.78 -11.46
C LEU A 56 16.49 11.94 -10.18
N LEU A 57 17.64 11.28 -10.07
CA LEU A 57 18.55 11.44 -8.92
C LEU A 57 19.04 12.88 -8.79
N ARG A 58 19.46 13.50 -9.89
CA ARG A 58 19.88 14.93 -9.90
C ARG A 58 18.74 15.85 -9.51
N GLU A 59 17.54 15.63 -10.03
CA GLU A 59 16.35 16.42 -9.69
C GLU A 59 15.97 16.26 -8.21
N ASN A 60 16.03 15.02 -7.69
CA ASN A 60 15.72 14.74 -6.30
C ASN A 60 16.72 15.41 -5.36
N GLN A 61 18.02 15.37 -5.68
CA GLN A 61 19.06 16.09 -4.94
C GLN A 61 18.79 17.60 -4.91
N LEU A 62 18.50 18.20 -6.07
CA LEU A 62 18.18 19.63 -6.16
C LEU A 62 16.93 20.01 -5.36
N LEU A 63 15.90 19.17 -5.39
CA LEU A 63 14.69 19.39 -4.60
C LEU A 63 14.99 19.29 -3.10
N ARG A 64 15.80 18.33 -2.66
CA ARG A 64 16.22 18.22 -1.25
C ARG A 64 16.98 19.45 -0.79
N GLU A 65 17.91 19.95 -1.61
CA GLU A 65 18.65 21.18 -1.31
C GLU A 65 17.71 22.38 -1.16
N ARG A 66 16.75 22.54 -2.08
CA ARG A 66 15.74 23.58 -2.00
C ARG A 66 14.88 23.46 -0.74
N THR A 67 14.42 22.26 -0.41
CA THR A 67 13.64 22.01 0.82
C THR A 67 14.45 22.32 2.06
N CYS A 68 15.74 21.94 2.11
CA CYS A 68 16.62 22.30 3.23
C CYS A 68 16.78 23.82 3.37
N ASN A 69 16.99 24.52 2.25
CA ASN A 69 17.15 25.98 2.25
C ASN A 69 15.88 26.68 2.72
N LEU A 70 14.73 26.30 2.19
CA LEU A 70 13.43 26.85 2.59
C LEU A 70 13.11 26.52 4.04
N ALA A 71 13.40 25.31 4.51
CA ALA A 71 13.20 24.93 5.92
C ALA A 71 14.04 25.81 6.86
N ARG A 72 15.30 26.07 6.50
CA ARG A 72 16.19 26.97 7.25
C ARG A 72 15.68 28.41 7.26
N GLU A 73 15.27 28.93 6.10
CA GLU A 73 14.69 30.28 6.01
C GLU A 73 13.39 30.39 6.83
N ASN A 74 12.54 29.38 6.77
CA ASN A 74 11.30 29.33 7.53
C ASN A 74 11.57 29.29 9.04
N GLN A 75 12.54 28.49 9.47
CA GLN A 75 12.98 28.46 10.86
C GLN A 75 13.48 29.84 11.29
N GLU A 76 14.35 30.49 10.52
CA GLU A 76 14.85 31.83 10.84
C GLU A 76 13.71 32.86 11.00
N LEU A 77 12.70 32.79 10.12
CA LEU A 77 11.53 33.65 10.22
C LEU A 77 10.69 33.34 11.47
N ARG A 78 10.52 32.07 11.83
CA ARG A 78 9.84 31.65 13.07
C ARG A 78 10.61 32.15 14.31
N CYS A 79 11.94 32.10 14.30
CA CYS A 79 12.78 32.69 15.35
C CYS A 79 12.49 34.18 15.51
N ARG A 80 12.51 34.92 14.40
CA ARG A 80 12.26 36.36 14.37
C ARG A 80 10.86 36.74 14.86
N LEU A 81 9.88 35.87 14.62
CA LEU A 81 8.49 36.04 15.06
C LEU A 81 8.21 35.52 16.48
N GLY A 82 9.20 34.93 17.15
CA GLY A 82 9.06 34.37 18.51
C GLY A 82 8.18 33.12 18.58
N LEU A 83 8.03 32.38 17.48
CA LEU A 83 7.16 31.20 17.37
C LEU A 83 7.87 29.86 17.66
N ASP A 84 9.17 29.88 17.93
CA ASP A 84 10.00 28.67 18.05
C ASP A 84 9.69 27.80 19.28
N ALA A 85 9.12 28.37 20.34
CA ALA A 85 8.90 27.65 21.59
C ALA A 85 7.77 26.60 21.55
N LEU A 86 7.02 26.49 20.44
CA LEU A 86 5.82 25.65 20.33
C LEU A 86 5.98 24.36 19.51
N LYS A 87 7.15 24.06 18.94
CA LYS A 87 7.28 23.02 17.89
C LYS A 87 8.42 22.00 18.05
N THR A 88 8.94 21.79 19.27
CA THR A 88 10.12 20.92 19.47
C THR A 88 9.93 19.44 19.12
N GLU A 89 8.72 18.94 18.86
CA GLU A 89 8.49 17.48 18.82
C GLU A 89 8.03 16.87 17.48
N GLU A 90 7.62 17.62 16.45
CA GLU A 90 6.94 16.98 15.29
C GLU A 90 7.53 17.18 13.88
N GLU A 91 8.36 18.20 13.61
CA GLU A 91 8.83 18.45 12.22
C GLU A 91 10.32 18.09 11.96
N GLY A 92 11.12 17.90 13.00
CA GLY A 92 12.57 17.70 12.87
C GLY A 92 13.01 16.27 12.55
N ASP A 93 12.27 15.27 13.05
CA ASP A 93 12.73 13.87 13.08
C ASP A 93 12.42 13.11 11.78
N GLU A 94 11.32 13.44 11.09
CA GLU A 94 10.97 12.81 9.81
C GLU A 94 11.95 13.14 8.67
N PHE A 95 12.55 14.34 8.67
CA PHE A 95 13.42 14.77 7.58
C PHE A 95 14.85 14.22 7.69
N GLN A 96 15.28 13.85 8.90
CA GLN A 96 16.65 13.39 9.17
C GLN A 96 16.77 11.87 9.00
N VAL A 97 15.75 11.10 9.38
CA VAL A 97 15.73 9.63 9.28
C VAL A 97 15.65 9.12 7.82
N VAL A 98 14.99 9.87 6.93
CA VAL A 98 14.93 9.56 5.48
C VAL A 98 16.27 9.89 4.77
N LYS A 99 17.09 10.77 5.36
CA LYS A 99 18.30 11.32 4.75
C LYS A 99 19.48 10.34 4.75
N GLU A 100 19.60 9.51 5.78
CA GLU A 100 20.72 8.58 5.96
C GLU A 100 20.47 7.22 5.30
N SER A 101 19.24 6.70 5.38
CA SER A 101 18.90 5.36 4.88
C SER A 101 18.90 5.26 3.34
N GLN A 102 18.40 6.28 2.64
CA GLN A 102 18.22 6.20 1.18
C GLN A 102 19.48 6.59 0.37
N VAL A 103 20.38 7.40 0.95
CA VAL A 103 21.61 7.84 0.27
C VAL A 103 22.68 6.74 0.25
N ASP A 104 22.75 5.93 1.31
CA ASP A 104 23.72 4.83 1.41
C ASP A 104 23.37 3.66 0.48
N GLU A 105 22.08 3.34 0.34
CA GLU A 105 21.62 2.24 -0.52
C GLU A 105 21.82 2.54 -2.02
N ILE A 106 21.63 3.80 -2.44
CA ILE A 106 21.77 4.21 -3.85
C ILE A 106 23.25 4.41 -4.25
N ARG A 107 24.09 4.86 -3.31
CA ARG A 107 25.53 5.10 -3.55
C ARG A 107 26.33 3.80 -3.69
N LEU A 108 25.93 2.74 -3.00
CA LEU A 108 26.60 1.44 -3.06
C LEU A 108 26.30 0.69 -4.38
N VAL A 109 25.16 0.97 -5.01
CA VAL A 109 24.73 0.33 -6.27
C VAL A 109 25.34 0.99 -7.51
N THR A 110 25.73 2.27 -7.46
CA THR A 110 26.17 3.05 -8.64
C THR A 110 27.68 3.20 -8.80
N GLY A 111 28.50 2.72 -7.85
CA GLY A 111 29.93 3.02 -7.75
C GLY A 111 30.95 1.92 -8.10
N SER A 112 30.63 0.91 -8.92
CA SER A 112 31.60 -0.17 -9.25
C SER A 112 31.93 -0.28 -10.74
N ALA A 113 32.44 0.81 -11.32
CA ALA A 113 32.98 0.83 -12.70
C ALA A 113 34.40 0.23 -12.82
N GLU A 114 35.10 0.00 -11.71
CA GLU A 114 36.47 -0.57 -11.72
C GLU A 114 36.50 -2.09 -11.95
N SER A 115 35.34 -2.75 -11.83
CA SER A 115 35.23 -4.21 -11.90
C SER A 115 35.23 -4.78 -13.34
N ALA A 116 35.13 -3.95 -14.38
CA ALA A 116 35.03 -4.43 -15.76
C ALA A 116 36.40 -4.69 -16.43
N ALA A 117 37.43 -3.91 -16.10
CA ALA A 117 38.73 -3.98 -16.79
C ALA A 117 39.60 -5.18 -16.36
N LEU A 118 39.43 -5.70 -15.15
CA LEU A 118 40.25 -6.81 -14.62
C LEU A 118 39.65 -8.21 -14.88
N ARG A 119 38.45 -8.31 -15.48
CA ARG A 119 37.73 -9.58 -15.68
C ARG A 119 38.13 -10.37 -16.93
N LEU A 120 39.04 -9.86 -17.77
CA LEU A 120 39.42 -10.51 -19.03
C LEU A 120 40.56 -11.54 -18.90
N ARG A 121 41.05 -11.89 -17.69
CA ARG A 121 42.23 -12.78 -17.59
C ARG A 121 42.32 -13.83 -16.46
N VAL A 122 41.27 -14.13 -15.70
CA VAL A 122 41.34 -15.15 -14.62
C VAL A 122 40.02 -15.93 -14.55
N PRO A 123 40.03 -17.28 -14.34
CA PRO A 123 38.82 -18.10 -14.45
C PRO A 123 37.76 -17.74 -13.41
N LEU A 124 36.62 -17.30 -13.92
CA LEU A 124 35.40 -16.87 -13.25
C LEU A 124 34.66 -18.08 -12.65
N GLN A 125 35.17 -18.70 -11.58
CA GLN A 125 34.46 -19.81 -10.92
C GLN A 125 34.37 -19.70 -9.39
N GLN A 126 35.18 -18.86 -8.75
CA GLN A 126 35.22 -18.77 -7.27
C GLN A 126 34.26 -17.73 -6.66
N VAL A 127 33.91 -16.66 -7.39
CA VAL A 127 33.15 -15.51 -6.82
C VAL A 127 31.64 -15.62 -6.99
N GLN A 128 31.15 -16.47 -7.91
CA GLN A 128 29.72 -16.60 -8.20
C GLN A 128 28.94 -17.41 -7.15
N ALA A 129 29.63 -18.12 -6.24
CA ALA A 129 28.99 -18.90 -5.18
C ALA A 129 28.69 -18.10 -3.90
N GLN A 130 29.31 -16.93 -3.70
CA GLN A 130 29.11 -16.09 -2.50
C GLN A 130 28.02 -15.03 -2.70
N GLN A 131 27.68 -14.64 -3.92
CA GLN A 131 26.63 -13.64 -4.19
C GLN A 131 25.21 -14.24 -4.26
N SER A 132 25.08 -15.55 -4.54
CA SER A 132 23.77 -16.21 -4.65
C SER A 132 22.97 -16.31 -3.33
N PRO A 133 23.55 -16.60 -2.14
CA PRO A 133 22.75 -16.73 -0.93
C PRO A 133 22.19 -15.39 -0.44
N PHE A 134 22.92 -14.28 -0.62
CA PHE A 134 22.48 -12.94 -0.21
C PHE A 134 21.32 -12.42 -1.06
N LEU A 135 21.37 -12.63 -2.38
CA LEU A 135 20.27 -12.26 -3.27
C LEU A 135 19.02 -13.10 -3.00
N ILE A 136 19.19 -14.40 -2.77
CA ILE A 136 18.08 -15.28 -2.41
C ILE A 136 17.47 -14.82 -1.08
N ALA A 137 18.28 -14.61 -0.03
CA ALA A 137 17.79 -14.14 1.26
C ALA A 137 17.08 -12.77 1.16
N SER A 138 17.65 -11.83 0.40
CA SER A 138 17.03 -10.51 0.13
C SER A 138 15.67 -10.65 -0.55
N THR A 139 15.54 -11.53 -1.56
CA THR A 139 14.24 -11.77 -2.22
C THR A 139 13.21 -12.38 -1.27
N TRP A 140 13.59 -13.30 -0.39
CA TRP A 140 12.67 -13.86 0.61
C TRP A 140 12.22 -12.83 1.65
N ILE A 141 13.14 -11.94 2.09
CA ILE A 141 12.82 -10.84 2.98
C ILE A 141 11.81 -9.90 2.32
N LEU A 142 12.05 -9.50 1.07
CA LEU A 142 11.15 -8.64 0.33
C LEU A 142 9.76 -9.27 0.16
N MET A 143 9.70 -10.55 -0.19
CA MET A 143 8.44 -11.29 -0.30
C MET A 143 7.69 -11.39 1.03
N ALA A 144 8.40 -11.59 2.14
CA ALA A 144 7.82 -11.65 3.48
C ALA A 144 7.23 -10.28 3.89
N VAL A 145 7.94 -9.18 3.62
CA VAL A 145 7.46 -7.81 3.90
C VAL A 145 6.22 -7.48 3.06
N ILE A 146 6.21 -7.85 1.78
CA ILE A 146 5.03 -7.66 0.91
C ILE A 146 3.84 -8.46 1.45
N LEU A 147 4.05 -9.72 1.85
CA LEU A 147 2.96 -10.53 2.39
C LEU A 147 2.43 -9.97 3.73
N GLN A 148 3.32 -9.49 4.59
CA GLN A 148 2.96 -8.88 5.87
C GLN A 148 2.18 -7.57 5.67
N THR A 149 2.61 -6.71 4.75
CA THR A 149 1.90 -5.45 4.45
C THR A 149 0.51 -5.72 3.87
N LEU A 150 0.38 -6.68 2.94
CA LEU A 150 -0.93 -7.09 2.42
C LEU A 150 -1.84 -7.68 3.50
N SER A 151 -1.29 -8.47 4.43
CA SER A 151 -2.04 -9.01 5.58
C SER A 151 -2.54 -7.87 6.48
N LEU A 152 -1.70 -6.89 6.81
CA LEU A 152 -2.08 -5.73 7.60
C LEU A 152 -3.15 -4.88 6.90
N ILE A 153 -3.01 -4.64 5.59
CA ILE A 153 -4.02 -3.94 4.79
C ILE A 153 -5.36 -4.69 4.82
N SER A 154 -5.34 -6.02 4.67
CA SER A 154 -6.56 -6.84 4.74
C SER A 154 -7.20 -6.83 6.12
N CYS A 155 -6.39 -6.84 7.18
CA CYS A 155 -6.84 -6.77 8.57
C CYS A 155 -7.49 -5.41 8.86
N LEU A 156 -6.86 -4.32 8.40
CA LEU A 156 -7.40 -2.97 8.53
C LEU A 156 -8.70 -2.80 7.74
N ALA A 157 -8.76 -3.29 6.50
CA ALA A 157 -9.99 -3.28 5.70
C ALA A 157 -11.12 -4.11 6.34
N PHE A 158 -10.79 -5.25 6.94
CA PHE A 158 -11.76 -6.06 7.68
C PHE A 158 -12.24 -5.34 8.94
N TRP A 159 -11.32 -4.70 9.68
CA TRP A 159 -11.64 -3.92 10.87
C TRP A 159 -12.54 -2.71 10.55
N THR A 160 -12.31 -2.00 9.45
CA THR A 160 -13.18 -0.88 9.04
C THR A 160 -14.57 -1.35 8.63
N VAL A 161 -14.69 -2.47 7.91
CA VAL A 161 -16.00 -3.06 7.58
C VAL A 161 -16.73 -3.56 8.83
N TRP A 162 -16.02 -4.22 9.75
CA TRP A 162 -16.58 -4.70 11.01
C TRP A 162 -17.08 -3.55 11.88
N THR A 163 -16.26 -2.51 12.08
CA THR A 163 -16.67 -1.32 12.83
C THR A 163 -17.84 -0.62 12.16
N GLN A 164 -17.84 -0.44 10.84
CA GLN A 164 -18.98 0.15 10.11
C GLN A 164 -20.26 -0.68 10.29
N ARG A 165 -20.17 -2.01 10.31
CA ARG A 165 -21.29 -2.91 10.59
C ARG A 165 -21.79 -2.76 12.03
N CYS A 166 -20.89 -2.76 13.00
CA CYS A 166 -21.23 -2.60 14.42
C CYS A 166 -21.86 -1.23 14.72
N PHE A 167 -21.33 -0.13 14.16
CA PHE A 167 -21.92 1.20 14.33
C PHE A 167 -23.27 1.32 13.65
N SER A 168 -23.46 0.70 12.48
CA SER A 168 -24.75 0.69 11.77
C SER A 168 -25.81 -0.11 12.53
N ASP A 169 -25.46 -1.30 13.02
CA ASP A 169 -26.39 -2.15 13.78
C ASP A 169 -26.74 -1.53 15.14
N MET A 170 -25.80 -0.88 15.82
CA MET A 170 -26.04 -0.15 17.07
C MET A 170 -26.94 1.09 16.87
N LEU A 171 -26.76 1.85 15.79
CA LEU A 171 -27.63 2.99 15.42
C LEU A 171 -29.05 2.54 15.05
N ILE A 172 -29.20 1.42 14.34
CA ILE A 172 -30.52 0.89 13.96
C ILE A 172 -31.26 0.33 15.18
N GLN A 173 -30.57 -0.38 16.07
CA GLN A 173 -31.17 -0.95 17.29
C GLN A 173 -31.53 0.14 18.30
N SER A 174 -30.68 1.15 18.50
CA SER A 174 -31.00 2.31 19.35
C SER A 174 -32.14 3.15 18.78
N GLN A 175 -32.23 3.34 17.46
CA GLN A 175 -33.40 3.99 16.84
C GLN A 175 -34.70 3.19 17.04
N ARG A 176 -34.68 1.87 16.87
CA ARG A 176 -35.88 1.03 17.10
C ARG A 176 -36.29 1.02 18.57
N ALA A 177 -35.32 0.88 19.48
CA ALA A 177 -35.55 0.98 20.91
C ALA A 177 -36.16 2.36 21.24
N TRP A 178 -35.53 3.46 20.82
CA TRP A 178 -36.03 4.80 21.10
C TRP A 178 -37.44 5.05 20.55
N LYS A 179 -37.74 4.56 19.34
CA LYS A 179 -39.11 4.62 18.78
C LYS A 179 -40.12 3.78 19.58
N SER A 180 -39.70 2.64 20.13
CA SER A 180 -40.51 1.82 21.05
C SER A 180 -40.76 2.54 22.37
N TRP A 181 -39.72 3.08 23.01
CA TRP A 181 -39.83 3.85 24.26
C TRP A 181 -40.74 5.08 24.11
N ARG A 182 -40.66 5.79 22.97
CA ARG A 182 -41.54 6.93 22.67
C ARG A 182 -43.01 6.50 22.54
N LYS A 183 -43.30 5.34 21.93
CA LYS A 183 -44.66 4.82 21.83
C LYS A 183 -45.24 4.43 23.20
N THR A 184 -44.47 3.72 24.03
CA THR A 184 -44.89 3.33 25.38
C THR A 184 -45.06 4.53 26.33
N SER A 185 -44.32 5.62 26.11
CA SER A 185 -44.46 6.84 26.91
C SER A 185 -45.72 7.64 26.58
N LEU A 186 -46.23 7.58 25.34
CA LEU A 186 -47.44 8.31 24.94
C LEU A 186 -48.71 7.58 25.40
N GLU A 187 -48.68 6.25 25.47
CA GLU A 187 -49.82 5.41 25.85
C GLU A 187 -50.10 5.40 27.37
N LYS A 188 -49.19 5.97 28.18
CA LYS A 188 -49.33 6.04 29.65
C LYS A 188 -49.81 7.39 30.19
N GLN A 189 -50.20 8.35 29.34
CA GLN A 189 -50.92 9.55 29.80
C GLN A 189 -52.42 9.28 29.89
N ILE A 190 -52.83 8.53 30.91
CA ILE A 190 -54.23 8.47 31.36
C ILE A 190 -54.41 9.58 32.42
N PRO A 191 -55.38 10.51 32.28
CA PRO A 191 -55.66 11.49 33.32
C PRO A 191 -56.15 10.80 34.60
N TYR A 192 -55.46 11.01 35.73
CA TYR A 192 -55.88 10.52 37.05
C TYR A 192 -57.21 11.17 37.48
N GLN A 193 -58.24 10.39 37.80
CA GLN A 193 -59.37 10.85 38.62
C GLN A 193 -59.18 10.36 40.07
N PRO A 194 -59.24 11.23 41.10
CA PRO A 194 -59.09 10.81 42.49
C PRO A 194 -60.39 10.14 43.03
N PRO A 195 -60.27 9.06 43.82
CA PRO A 195 -61.40 8.40 44.47
C PRO A 195 -61.92 9.20 45.68
N CYS A 196 -63.25 9.22 45.88
CA CYS A 196 -63.91 9.91 46.98
C CYS A 196 -63.61 9.24 48.34
N LEU A 197 -62.99 9.97 49.28
CA LEU A 197 -62.77 9.51 50.66
C LEU A 197 -63.82 10.11 51.61
N PRO A 198 -64.44 9.31 52.51
CA PRO A 198 -65.34 9.82 53.54
C PRO A 198 -64.58 10.60 54.63
N LEU A 199 -65.11 11.77 55.01
CA LEU A 199 -64.55 12.72 55.96
C LEU A 199 -64.51 12.11 57.40
N TRP A 200 -63.31 11.85 57.92
CA TRP A 200 -63.10 11.33 59.29
C TRP A 200 -63.20 12.47 60.32
N GLY A 201 -64.04 12.36 61.35
CA GLY A 201 -64.27 13.44 62.32
C GLY A 201 -65.19 13.07 63.50
N PRO A 202 -65.57 14.05 64.35
CA PRO A 202 -66.30 13.84 65.62
C PRO A 202 -67.66 13.13 65.51
N HIS A 203 -68.17 12.96 64.28
CA HIS A 203 -69.44 12.31 64.00
C HIS A 203 -69.33 10.77 63.90
N GLN A 204 -68.13 10.19 63.97
CA GLN A 204 -67.95 8.73 64.03
C GLN A 204 -67.83 8.22 65.47
N LEU A 205 -68.59 7.17 65.80
CA LEU A 205 -68.66 6.55 67.13
C LEU A 205 -67.33 5.94 67.62
N SER A 206 -66.34 5.78 66.73
CA SER A 206 -64.99 5.29 67.03
C SER A 206 -63.99 6.41 67.38
N TRP A 207 -64.38 7.68 67.31
CA TRP A 207 -63.49 8.80 67.58
C TRP A 207 -63.31 9.00 69.10
N LYS A 208 -62.09 8.76 69.60
CA LYS A 208 -61.72 9.04 71.00
C LYS A 208 -60.69 10.18 71.05
N PRO A 209 -61.02 11.36 71.60
CA PRO A 209 -60.04 12.40 71.83
C PRO A 209 -59.13 12.00 72.98
N LEU A 210 -57.81 12.00 72.75
CA LEU A 210 -56.80 11.92 73.79
C LEU A 210 -56.87 13.21 74.62
N MET A 211 -57.51 13.14 75.79
CA MET A 211 -57.40 14.19 76.81
C MET A 211 -56.14 13.91 77.65
N ASN A 212 -55.18 14.83 77.56
CA ASN A 212 -53.97 14.86 78.38
C ASN A 212 -54.31 15.28 79.82
N SER A 213 -53.55 14.77 80.79
CA SER A 213 -53.55 15.21 82.20
C SER A 213 -52.88 16.57 82.39
#